data_AF-A0A0N4Y5N0-F1
#
_entry.id   AF-A0A0N4Y5N0-F1
#
_cell.length_a   1.000
_cell.length_b   1.000
_cell.length_c   1.000
_cell.angle_alpha   90.00
_cell.angle_beta   90.00
_cell.angle_gamma   90.00
#
_symmetry.space_group_name_H-M   'P 1'
#
loop_
_entity.id
_entity.type
_entity.pdbx_description
1 polymer ?
#
loop_
_entity_poly.entity_id
_entity_poly.type
_entity_poly.pdbx_seq_one_letter_code
_entity_poly.pdbx_strand_id
1 'polypeptide(L)'
;MKVSGGDTDSGIPKKIVKLSREELKEADKDTLVEKIISLTDQLTSVAETAKSLKTRESLARLQYLQKDKELKDLIRERNDAYYSGVTSGPAQRDQLLDPFFYEAFLTMKEKIASRDNQIATLNETLTAFESERDCKVLKQFLATKTAAIKRLKDFEKNMNRLGFLENRLALAHAALRAVRKEKMDFTQEIAERDAKIAELEKELFHLRNEVTEEATSEQAEAEPEEPKVDVDADAAADDDEDAELDVDEFEEKLADDDEEVEEEEEQEEDDVFVVDDVDVSVLHQSGAEIVNKDEANGAEERSVSVGENGVLKITV
;
A
#
# COMPACT_ATOMS: atom_id res chain seq x y z
N MET A 1 22.10 -28.30 -31.03
CA MET A 1 21.60 -28.09 -32.41
C MET A 1 20.82 -26.78 -32.43
N LYS A 2 20.92 -26.06 -33.54
CA LYS A 2 20.53 -24.65 -33.74
C LYS A 2 19.11 -24.30 -33.32
N VAL A 3 18.98 -23.08 -32.79
CA VAL A 3 17.77 -22.28 -32.61
C VAL A 3 17.04 -22.14 -33.96
N SER A 4 15.78 -22.53 -34.02
CA SER A 4 14.86 -22.11 -35.10
C SER A 4 13.90 -21.09 -34.51
N GLY A 5 14.16 -19.82 -34.81
CA GLY A 5 13.25 -18.72 -34.53
C GLY A 5 11.93 -18.95 -35.26
N GLY A 6 10.87 -19.14 -34.50
CA GLY A 6 9.50 -19.02 -34.97
C GLY A 6 9.03 -17.61 -34.67
N ASP A 7 9.29 -16.69 -35.60
CA ASP A 7 8.59 -15.42 -35.68
C ASP A 7 7.10 -15.72 -35.90
N THR A 8 6.34 -15.84 -34.82
CA THR A 8 4.88 -15.68 -34.87
C THR A 8 4.57 -14.23 -34.52
N ASP A 9 4.98 -13.33 -35.41
CA ASP A 9 4.37 -12.01 -35.50
C ASP A 9 2.95 -12.19 -36.08
N SER A 10 2.03 -12.63 -35.23
CA SER A 10 0.60 -12.48 -35.47
C SER A 10 0.09 -11.31 -34.61
N GLY A 11 0.81 -10.20 -34.65
CA GLY A 11 0.30 -8.92 -34.18
C GLY A 11 -0.87 -8.52 -35.06
N ILE A 12 -2.09 -8.68 -34.55
CA ILE A 12 -3.28 -8.06 -35.15
C ILE A 12 -2.93 -6.58 -35.33
N PRO A 13 -2.87 -6.05 -36.58
CA PRO A 13 -2.49 -4.67 -36.78
C PRO A 13 -3.62 -3.80 -36.26
N LYS A 14 -3.50 -3.33 -35.01
CA LYS A 14 -4.38 -2.30 -34.42
C LYS A 14 -4.03 -0.94 -35.03
N LYS A 15 -4.22 -0.78 -36.34
CA LYS A 15 -4.22 0.55 -36.95
C LYS A 15 -5.56 1.21 -36.61
N ILE A 16 -5.56 2.03 -35.56
CA ILE A 16 -6.64 2.98 -35.30
C ILE A 16 -6.62 3.97 -36.46
N VAL A 17 -7.58 3.83 -37.37
CA VAL A 17 -7.79 4.79 -38.48
C VAL A 17 -8.32 6.08 -37.85
N LYS A 18 -7.41 7.00 -37.50
CA LYS A 18 -7.77 8.36 -37.07
C LYS A 18 -8.23 9.15 -38.30
N LEU A 19 -9.54 9.28 -38.48
CA LEU A 19 -10.11 10.16 -39.50
C LEU A 19 -10.32 11.55 -38.91
N SER A 20 -9.83 12.57 -39.63
CA SER A 20 -10.06 13.95 -39.25
C SER A 20 -11.54 14.33 -39.50
N ARG A 21 -12.09 15.20 -38.65
CA ARG A 21 -13.49 15.66 -38.73
C ARG A 21 -13.79 16.42 -40.04
N GLU A 22 -12.75 16.86 -40.74
CA GLU A 22 -12.82 17.63 -41.99
C GLU A 22 -13.03 16.70 -43.19
N GLU A 23 -12.31 15.57 -43.26
CA GLU A 23 -12.47 14.54 -44.31
C GLU A 23 -13.87 13.89 -44.36
N LEU A 24 -14.57 13.84 -43.21
CA LEU A 24 -15.94 13.33 -43.13
C LEU A 24 -17.00 14.34 -43.58
N LYS A 25 -16.68 15.63 -43.59
CA LYS A 25 -17.61 16.70 -43.98
C LYS A 25 -17.54 17.03 -45.47
N GLU A 26 -16.39 16.76 -46.11
CA GLU A 26 -16.19 16.95 -47.55
C GLU A 26 -16.56 15.72 -48.40
N ALA A 27 -16.78 14.56 -47.79
CA ALA A 27 -17.11 13.33 -48.49
C ALA A 27 -18.60 13.27 -48.91
N ASP A 28 -18.84 12.89 -50.17
CA ASP A 28 -20.19 12.64 -50.69
C ASP A 28 -20.85 11.47 -49.95
N LYS A 29 -22.17 11.56 -49.74
CA LYS A 29 -22.94 10.56 -48.96
C LYS A 29 -22.71 9.12 -49.42
N ASP A 30 -22.62 8.90 -50.73
CA ASP A 30 -22.42 7.58 -51.31
C ASP A 30 -21.02 7.02 -51.00
N THR A 31 -19.98 7.86 -51.04
CA THR A 31 -18.61 7.47 -50.65
C THR A 31 -18.51 7.14 -49.16
N LEU A 32 -19.29 7.81 -48.32
CA LEU A 32 -19.35 7.52 -46.89
C LEU A 32 -20.02 6.16 -46.63
N VAL A 33 -21.10 5.85 -47.35
CA VAL A 33 -21.83 4.58 -47.26
C VAL A 33 -20.94 3.41 -47.72
N GLU A 34 -20.24 3.53 -48.85
CA GLU A 34 -19.29 2.51 -49.32
C GLU A 34 -18.16 2.25 -48.31
N LYS A 35 -17.65 3.31 -47.67
CA LYS A 35 -16.61 3.20 -46.65
C LYS A 35 -17.12 2.54 -45.36
N ILE A 36 -18.36 2.82 -44.95
CA ILE A 36 -19.02 2.14 -43.82
C ILE A 36 -19.19 0.65 -44.12
N ILE A 37 -19.62 0.29 -45.33
CA ILE A 37 -19.75 -1.11 -45.76
C ILE A 37 -18.37 -1.79 -45.73
N SER A 38 -17.34 -1.16 -46.31
CA SER A 38 -15.98 -1.71 -46.31
C SER A 38 -15.40 -1.90 -44.90
N LEU A 39 -15.60 -0.94 -43.99
CA LEU A 39 -15.18 -1.07 -42.60
C LEU A 39 -15.97 -2.16 -41.86
N THR A 40 -17.25 -2.34 -42.19
CA THR A 40 -18.08 -3.41 -41.63
C THR A 40 -17.59 -4.77 -42.10
N ASP A 41 -17.23 -4.92 -43.38
CA ASP A 41 -16.66 -6.16 -43.93
C ASP A 41 -15.28 -6.49 -43.36
N GLN A 42 -14.45 -5.47 -43.12
CA GLN A 42 -13.17 -5.64 -42.43
C GLN A 42 -13.38 -6.09 -40.98
N LEU A 43 -14.35 -5.49 -40.28
CA LEU A 43 -14.68 -5.84 -38.90
C LEU A 43 -15.22 -7.28 -38.79
N THR A 44 -16.07 -7.72 -39.73
CA THR A 44 -16.59 -9.10 -39.75
C THR A 44 -15.46 -10.10 -40.04
N SER A 45 -14.58 -9.81 -41.01
CA SER A 45 -13.41 -10.64 -41.30
C SER A 45 -12.45 -10.78 -40.10
N VAL A 46 -12.19 -9.68 -39.39
CA VAL A 46 -11.38 -9.70 -38.16
C VAL A 46 -12.08 -10.49 -37.04
N ALA A 47 -13.40 -10.36 -36.92
CA ALA A 47 -14.17 -11.12 -35.93
C ALA A 47 -14.15 -12.63 -36.19
N GLU A 48 -14.19 -13.05 -37.46
CA GLU A 48 -14.10 -14.47 -37.84
C GLU A 48 -12.71 -15.05 -37.60
N THR A 49 -11.65 -14.32 -37.97
CA THR A 49 -10.26 -14.75 -37.71
C THR A 49 -9.98 -14.83 -36.21
N ALA A 50 -10.45 -13.87 -35.41
CA ALA A 50 -10.35 -13.90 -33.96
C ALA A 50 -11.07 -15.12 -33.34
N LYS A 51 -12.27 -15.47 -33.83
CA LYS A 51 -12.99 -16.68 -33.40
C LYS A 51 -12.19 -17.95 -33.75
N SER A 52 -11.64 -18.05 -34.95
CA SER A 52 -10.82 -19.19 -35.40
C SER A 52 -9.54 -19.35 -34.58
N LEU A 53 -8.87 -18.24 -34.24
CA LEU A 53 -7.68 -18.29 -33.40
C LEU A 53 -8.03 -18.72 -31.97
N LYS A 54 -9.14 -18.21 -31.41
CA LYS A 54 -9.61 -18.61 -30.08
C LYS A 54 -9.96 -20.10 -30.01
N THR A 55 -10.60 -20.66 -31.03
CA THR A 55 -10.88 -22.10 -31.06
C THR A 55 -9.61 -22.92 -31.18
N ARG A 56 -8.66 -22.51 -32.03
CA ARG A 56 -7.35 -23.16 -32.15
C ARG A 56 -6.56 -23.12 -30.84
N GLU A 57 -6.52 -21.99 -30.16
CA GLU A 57 -5.88 -21.83 -28.85
C GLU A 57 -6.51 -22.77 -27.81
N SER A 58 -7.85 -22.81 -27.75
CA SER A 58 -8.57 -23.68 -26.82
C SER A 58 -8.28 -25.17 -27.05
N LEU A 59 -8.17 -25.58 -28.32
CA LEU A 59 -7.83 -26.95 -28.69
C LEU A 59 -6.38 -27.28 -28.33
N ALA A 60 -5.44 -26.38 -28.59
CA ALA A 60 -4.05 -26.56 -28.22
C ALA A 60 -3.89 -26.69 -26.69
N ARG A 61 -4.61 -25.88 -25.92
CA ARG A 61 -4.63 -25.97 -24.45
C ARG A 61 -5.18 -27.30 -23.95
N LEU A 62 -6.23 -27.82 -24.59
CA LEU A 62 -6.79 -29.14 -24.24
C LEU A 62 -5.82 -30.27 -24.55
N GLN A 63 -5.14 -30.22 -25.70
CA GLN A 63 -4.09 -31.19 -26.06
C GLN A 63 -2.92 -31.17 -25.08
N TYR A 64 -2.48 -29.99 -24.65
CA TYR A 64 -1.45 -29.84 -23.64
C TYR A 64 -1.86 -30.52 -22.32
N LEU A 65 -3.07 -30.25 -21.82
CA LEU A 65 -3.58 -30.87 -20.58
C LEU A 65 -3.67 -32.39 -20.68
N GLN A 66 -4.08 -32.91 -21.84
CA GLN A 66 -4.10 -34.35 -22.09
C GLN A 66 -2.71 -34.97 -22.04
N LYS A 67 -1.71 -34.32 -22.65
CA LYS A 67 -0.32 -34.78 -22.65
C LYS A 67 0.35 -34.67 -21.28
N ASP A 68 0.05 -33.63 -20.50
CA ASP A 68 0.51 -33.49 -19.12
C ASP A 68 -0.02 -34.63 -18.23
N LYS A 69 -1.30 -34.99 -18.40
CA LYS A 69 -1.88 -36.14 -17.70
C LYS A 69 -1.21 -37.46 -18.09
N GLU A 70 -1.03 -37.72 -19.39
CA GLU A 70 -0.35 -38.91 -19.89
C GLU A 70 1.07 -39.03 -19.33
N LEU A 71 1.80 -37.92 -19.26
CA LEU A 71 3.14 -37.87 -18.69
C LEU A 71 3.15 -38.19 -17.19
N LYS A 72 2.19 -37.66 -16.41
CA LYS A 72 2.05 -37.98 -14.99
C LYS A 72 1.73 -39.45 -14.76
N ASP A 73 0.85 -40.04 -15.58
CA ASP A 73 0.50 -41.45 -15.48
C ASP A 73 1.69 -42.36 -15.82
N LEU A 74 2.48 -42.03 -16.86
CA LEU A 74 3.71 -42.76 -17.19
C LEU A 74 4.79 -42.65 -16.11
N ILE A 75 4.94 -41.48 -15.47
CA ILE A 75 5.86 -41.32 -14.34
C ILE A 75 5.42 -42.20 -13.16
N ARG A 76 4.12 -42.25 -12.88
CA ARG A 76 3.55 -43.12 -11.83
C ARG A 76 3.83 -44.59 -12.15
N GLU A 77 3.50 -45.04 -13.36
CA GLU A 77 3.74 -46.43 -13.79
C GLU A 77 5.22 -46.81 -13.74
N ARG A 78 6.12 -45.92 -14.16
CA ARG A 78 7.57 -46.14 -14.05
C ARG A 78 8.00 -46.26 -12.59
N ASN A 79 7.52 -45.37 -11.72
CA ASN A 79 7.86 -45.41 -10.30
C ASN A 79 7.31 -46.69 -9.65
N ASP A 80 6.07 -47.06 -9.95
CA ASP A 80 5.47 -48.31 -9.48
C ASP A 80 6.27 -49.51 -9.98
N ALA A 81 6.68 -49.55 -11.25
CA ALA A 81 7.51 -50.63 -11.79
C ALA A 81 8.90 -50.72 -11.14
N TYR A 82 9.49 -49.58 -10.75
CA TYR A 82 10.81 -49.52 -10.11
C TYR A 82 10.74 -49.86 -8.60
N TYR A 83 9.71 -49.39 -7.91
CA TYR A 83 9.58 -49.51 -6.45
C TYR A 83 8.63 -50.63 -5.98
N SER A 84 7.86 -51.27 -6.86
CA SER A 84 6.97 -52.41 -6.51
C SER A 84 7.72 -53.65 -5.98
N GLY A 85 9.05 -53.72 -6.14
CA GLY A 85 9.91 -54.73 -5.51
C GLY A 85 10.38 -54.37 -4.09
N VAL A 86 10.09 -53.15 -3.61
CA VAL A 86 10.45 -52.66 -2.27
C VAL A 86 9.32 -52.96 -1.29
N THR A 87 8.79 -54.18 -1.31
CA THR A 87 7.86 -54.69 -0.29
C THR A 87 8.62 -55.54 0.72
N SER A 88 8.16 -55.59 1.97
CA SER A 88 8.78 -56.46 2.99
C SER A 88 8.60 -57.93 2.61
N GLY A 89 9.68 -58.56 2.15
CA GLY A 89 9.75 -59.98 1.80
C GLY A 89 10.57 -60.28 0.54
N PRO A 90 10.84 -61.57 0.27
CA PRO A 90 11.49 -62.03 -0.96
C PRO A 90 10.64 -61.69 -2.19
N ALA A 91 11.10 -60.79 -3.06
CA ALA A 91 10.46 -60.63 -4.36
C ALA A 91 10.96 -61.73 -5.31
N GLN A 92 10.10 -62.24 -6.21
CA GLN A 92 10.51 -63.23 -7.23
C GLN A 92 11.68 -62.77 -8.10
N ARG A 93 11.89 -61.46 -8.25
CA ARG A 93 13.03 -60.87 -8.97
C ARG A 93 14.35 -60.97 -8.22
N ASP A 94 14.32 -61.08 -6.89
CA ASP A 94 15.53 -61.15 -6.09
C ASP A 94 16.16 -62.55 -6.11
N GLN A 95 15.44 -63.56 -6.61
CA GLN A 95 15.93 -64.94 -6.78
C GLN A 95 17.02 -65.09 -7.85
N LEU A 96 17.24 -64.06 -8.69
CA LEU A 96 18.31 -64.04 -9.70
C LEU A 96 19.61 -63.40 -9.19
N LEU A 97 19.59 -62.83 -7.98
CA LEU A 97 20.81 -62.35 -7.33
C LEU A 97 21.60 -63.55 -6.83
N ASP A 98 22.92 -63.50 -7.00
CA ASP A 98 23.84 -64.44 -6.37
C ASP A 98 23.54 -64.50 -4.86
N PRO A 99 23.38 -65.70 -4.28
CA PRO A 99 23.04 -65.89 -2.86
C PRO A 99 23.88 -65.03 -1.90
N PHE A 100 25.16 -64.81 -2.21
CA PHE A 100 26.04 -63.99 -1.38
C PHE A 100 25.68 -62.50 -1.39
N PHE A 101 25.21 -61.99 -2.54
CA PHE A 101 24.75 -60.61 -2.68
C PHE A 101 23.29 -60.43 -2.24
N TYR A 102 22.49 -61.48 -2.35
CA TYR A 102 21.08 -61.45 -1.96
C TYR A 102 20.90 -61.27 -0.45
N GLU A 103 21.70 -61.93 0.39
CA GLU A 103 21.66 -61.71 1.85
C GLU A 103 22.10 -60.28 2.22
N ALA A 104 23.15 -59.75 1.59
CA ALA A 104 23.57 -58.36 1.79
C ALA A 104 22.50 -57.36 1.36
N PHE A 105 21.79 -57.65 0.27
CA PHE A 105 20.67 -56.85 -0.21
C PHE A 105 19.48 -56.88 0.76
N LEU A 106 19.07 -58.06 1.23
CA LEU A 106 17.98 -58.20 2.21
C LEU A 106 18.28 -57.46 3.50
N THR A 107 19.50 -57.62 4.04
CA THR A 107 19.91 -56.91 5.27
C THR A 107 19.94 -55.40 5.08
N MET A 108 20.32 -54.90 3.90
CA MET A 108 20.28 -53.47 3.59
C MET A 108 18.84 -52.95 3.45
N LYS A 109 17.97 -53.70 2.78
CA LYS A 109 16.55 -53.39 2.63
C LYS A 109 15.84 -53.33 3.99
N GLU A 110 16.14 -54.27 4.88
CA GLU A 110 15.63 -54.28 6.25
C GLU A 110 16.16 -53.09 7.07
N LYS A 111 17.44 -52.74 6.93
CA LYS A 111 18.01 -51.53 7.56
C LYS A 111 17.34 -50.25 7.04
N ILE A 112 17.08 -50.15 5.74
CA ILE A 112 16.39 -48.98 5.15
C ILE A 112 14.98 -48.89 5.72
N ALA A 113 14.20 -49.98 5.69
CA ALA A 113 12.85 -50.01 6.25
C ALA A 113 12.84 -49.67 7.76
N SER A 114 13.82 -50.16 8.53
CA SER A 114 13.98 -49.81 9.95
C SER A 114 14.26 -48.32 10.15
N ARG A 115 15.08 -47.71 9.29
CA ARG A 115 15.38 -46.27 9.35
C ARG A 115 14.17 -45.43 8.94
N ASP A 116 13.42 -45.85 7.93
CA ASP A 116 12.20 -45.17 7.52
C ASP A 116 11.16 -45.17 8.64
N ASN A 117 11.00 -46.31 9.34
CA ASN A 117 10.13 -46.38 10.53
C ASN A 117 10.63 -45.46 11.66
N GLN A 118 11.94 -45.40 11.89
CA GLN A 118 12.51 -44.48 12.88
C GLN A 118 12.28 -43.01 12.49
N ILE A 119 12.40 -42.66 11.20
CA ILE A 119 12.11 -41.31 10.71
C ILE A 119 10.62 -40.99 10.88
N ALA A 120 9.73 -41.92 10.54
CA ALA A 120 8.29 -41.74 10.72
C ALA A 120 7.92 -41.46 12.19
N THR A 121 8.44 -42.26 13.12
CA THR A 121 8.20 -42.05 14.57
C THR A 121 8.78 -40.72 15.06
N LEU A 122 9.99 -40.33 14.62
CA LEU A 122 10.56 -39.04 14.97
C LEU A 122 9.71 -37.86 14.44
N ASN A 123 9.20 -37.96 13.22
CA ASN A 123 8.30 -36.95 12.64
C ASN A 123 6.97 -36.86 13.41
N GLU A 124 6.41 -38.00 13.83
CA GLU A 124 5.22 -38.02 14.69
C GLU A 124 5.49 -37.34 16.04
N THR A 125 6.64 -37.60 16.66
CA THR A 125 6.99 -36.92 17.92
C THR A 125 7.22 -35.41 17.73
N LEU A 126 7.88 -34.99 16.64
CA LEU A 126 8.08 -33.57 16.32
C LEU A 126 6.75 -32.84 16.12
N THR A 127 5.85 -33.42 15.33
CA THR A 127 4.52 -32.83 15.11
C THR A 127 3.70 -32.78 16.40
N ALA A 128 3.81 -33.79 17.27
CA ALA A 128 3.20 -33.76 18.59
C ALA A 128 3.73 -32.59 19.44
N PHE A 129 5.06 -32.41 19.50
CA PHE A 129 5.70 -31.28 20.20
C PHE A 129 5.29 -29.93 19.62
N GLU A 130 5.25 -29.77 18.30
CA GLU A 130 4.82 -28.52 17.68
C GLU A 130 3.34 -28.18 17.96
N SER A 131 2.53 -29.23 18.11
CA SER A 131 1.11 -29.11 18.45
C SER A 131 0.86 -28.89 19.94
N GLU A 132 1.90 -29.05 20.78
CA GLU A 132 1.83 -28.87 22.21
C GLU A 132 1.42 -27.44 22.56
N ARG A 133 0.71 -27.31 23.68
CA ARG A 133 0.14 -26.03 24.12
C ARG A 133 1.22 -24.96 24.28
N ASP A 134 2.38 -25.32 24.82
CA ASP A 134 3.45 -24.37 25.11
C ASP A 134 4.07 -23.79 23.84
N CYS A 135 4.30 -24.63 22.82
CA CYS A 135 4.73 -24.15 21.50
C CYS A 135 3.72 -23.21 20.85
N LYS A 136 2.42 -23.51 20.96
CA LYS A 136 1.35 -22.64 20.45
C LYS A 136 1.31 -21.29 21.18
N VAL A 137 1.40 -21.32 22.51
CA VAL A 137 1.43 -20.11 23.34
C VAL A 137 2.66 -19.27 23.03
N LEU A 138 3.83 -19.90 22.87
CA LEU A 138 5.06 -19.21 22.49
C LEU A 138 4.94 -18.55 21.11
N LYS A 139 4.42 -19.28 20.11
CA LYS A 139 4.18 -18.72 18.75
C LYS A 139 3.24 -17.51 18.81
N GLN A 140 2.16 -17.59 19.58
CA GLN A 140 1.25 -16.46 19.79
C GLN A 140 1.93 -15.28 20.47
N PHE A 141 2.71 -15.52 21.52
CA PHE A 141 3.46 -14.48 22.23
C PHE A 141 4.48 -13.78 21.32
N LEU A 142 5.20 -14.53 20.49
CA LEU A 142 6.13 -13.94 19.52
C LEU A 142 5.41 -13.09 18.47
N ALA A 143 4.24 -13.55 17.99
CA ALA A 143 3.43 -12.78 17.06
C ALA A 143 2.91 -11.48 17.67
N THR A 144 2.38 -11.53 18.90
CA THR A 144 1.89 -10.32 19.59
C THR A 144 3.02 -9.35 19.93
N LYS A 145 4.18 -9.86 20.38
CA LYS A 145 5.38 -9.05 20.59
C LYS A 145 5.81 -8.34 19.29
N THR A 146 5.84 -9.06 18.18
CA THR A 146 6.21 -8.49 16.87
C THR A 146 5.23 -7.39 16.43
N ALA A 147 3.93 -7.61 16.61
CA ALA A 147 2.90 -6.61 16.32
C ALA A 147 3.04 -5.37 17.22
N ALA A 148 3.35 -5.55 18.50
CA ALA A 148 3.58 -4.45 19.44
C ALA A 148 4.81 -3.61 19.04
N ILE A 149 5.90 -4.27 18.62
CA ILE A 149 7.10 -3.58 18.12
C ILE A 149 6.78 -2.76 16.87
N LYS A 150 5.98 -3.29 15.94
CA LYS A 150 5.57 -2.56 14.74
C LYS A 150 4.80 -1.28 15.11
N ARG A 151 3.79 -1.39 15.98
CA ARG A 151 3.03 -0.23 16.47
C ARG A 151 3.90 0.81 17.17
N LEU A 152 4.90 0.37 17.94
CA LEU A 152 5.82 1.29 18.61
C LEU A 152 6.60 2.13 17.59
N LYS A 153 7.12 1.51 16.53
CA LYS A 153 7.78 2.23 15.44
C LYS A 153 6.85 3.22 14.74
N ASP A 154 5.58 2.87 14.56
CA ASP A 154 4.58 3.77 13.98
C ASP A 154 4.31 4.98 14.90
N PHE A 155 4.22 4.75 16.23
CA PHE A 155 4.11 5.83 17.20
C PHE A 155 5.34 6.75 17.22
N GLU A 156 6.55 6.21 17.07
CA GLU A 156 7.78 7.01 16.95
C GLU A 156 7.74 7.93 15.71
N LYS A 157 7.31 7.40 14.55
CA LYS A 157 7.12 8.21 13.35
C LYS A 157 6.10 9.33 13.58
N ASN A 158 4.97 9.00 14.21
CA ASN A 158 3.92 9.96 14.51
C ASN A 158 4.40 11.05 15.48
N MET A 159 5.20 10.69 16.49
CA MET A 159 5.80 11.66 17.42
C MET A 159 6.74 12.62 16.70
N ASN A 160 7.58 12.13 15.79
CA ASN A 160 8.44 12.99 14.98
C ASN A 160 7.61 13.93 14.08
N ARG A 161 6.53 13.42 13.49
CA ARG A 161 5.61 14.25 12.70
C ARG A 161 4.90 15.30 13.55
N LEU A 162 4.45 14.94 14.75
CA LEU A 162 3.84 15.87 15.70
C LEU A 162 4.81 16.99 16.04
N GLY A 163 6.07 16.66 16.39
CA GLY A 163 7.08 17.68 16.70
C GLY A 163 7.37 18.64 15.53
N PHE A 164 7.33 18.13 14.29
CA PHE A 164 7.44 18.99 13.09
C PHE A 164 6.24 19.94 12.95
N LEU A 165 5.02 19.44 13.18
CA LEU A 165 3.80 20.25 13.11
C LEU A 165 3.74 21.29 14.25
N GLU A 166 4.13 20.92 15.47
CA GLU A 166 4.22 21.85 16.61
C GLU A 166 5.20 22.99 16.32
N ASN A 167 6.36 22.69 15.72
CA ASN A 167 7.32 23.72 15.32
C ASN A 167 6.74 24.66 14.24
N ARG A 168 6.05 24.11 13.24
CA ARG A 168 5.36 24.93 12.22
C ARG A 168 4.27 25.81 12.82
N LEU A 169 3.49 25.29 13.75
CA LEU A 169 2.48 26.04 14.48
C LEU A 169 3.11 27.18 15.28
N ALA A 170 4.21 26.91 16.00
CA ALA A 170 4.93 27.92 16.75
C ALA A 170 5.47 29.05 15.85
N LEU A 171 6.01 28.70 14.68
CA LEU A 171 6.48 29.67 13.68
C LEU A 171 5.31 30.51 13.11
N ALA A 172 4.18 29.88 12.80
CA ALA A 172 2.99 30.58 12.34
C ALA A 172 2.46 31.56 13.40
N HIS A 173 2.42 31.14 14.67
CA HIS A 173 2.05 32.05 15.77
C HIS A 173 3.03 33.21 15.93
N ALA A 174 4.34 32.98 15.77
CA ALA A 174 5.34 34.05 15.81
C ALA A 174 5.14 35.06 14.67
N ALA A 175 4.93 34.58 13.45
CA ALA A 175 4.65 35.42 12.28
C ALA A 175 3.35 36.22 12.48
N LEU A 176 2.28 35.60 12.98
CA LEU A 176 1.02 36.29 13.25
C LEU A 176 1.17 37.40 14.30
N ARG A 177 1.96 37.17 15.35
CA ARG A 177 2.27 38.22 16.34
C ARG A 177 3.04 39.38 15.71
N ALA A 178 4.01 39.10 14.83
CA ALA A 178 4.76 40.12 14.11
C ALA A 178 3.83 40.98 13.23
N VAL A 179 2.98 40.35 12.41
CA VAL A 179 2.01 41.06 11.55
C VAL A 179 1.03 41.91 12.36
N ARG A 180 0.54 41.40 13.50
CA ARG A 180 -0.34 42.17 14.39
C ARG A 180 0.37 43.40 14.96
N LYS A 181 1.65 43.27 15.31
CA LYS A 181 2.46 44.39 15.79
C LYS A 181 2.67 45.43 14.70
N GLU A 182 3.07 45.01 13.50
CA GLU A 182 3.21 45.91 12.35
C GLU A 182 1.92 46.68 12.05
N LYS A 183 0.76 46.00 12.12
CA LYS A 183 -0.55 46.65 11.96
C LYS A 183 -0.81 47.72 13.03
N MET A 184 -0.43 47.47 14.28
CA MET A 184 -0.55 48.48 15.35
C MET A 184 0.40 49.65 15.11
N ASP A 185 1.64 49.38 14.72
CA ASP A 185 2.65 50.39 14.41
C ASP A 185 2.17 51.30 13.25
N PHE A 186 1.57 50.73 12.19
CA PHE A 186 0.98 51.52 11.10
C PHE A 186 -0.22 52.36 11.54
N THR A 187 -1.10 51.81 12.39
CA THR A 187 -2.24 52.57 12.94
C THR A 187 -1.75 53.79 13.73
N GLN A 188 -0.69 53.61 14.52
CA GLN A 188 -0.06 54.71 15.25
C GLN A 188 0.56 55.75 14.30
N GLU A 189 1.30 55.32 13.28
CA GLU A 189 1.91 56.21 12.29
C GLU A 189 0.87 57.02 11.51
N ILE A 190 -0.29 56.43 11.20
CA ILE A 190 -1.43 57.13 10.59
C ILE A 190 -1.96 58.20 11.54
N ALA A 191 -2.20 57.87 12.81
CA ALA A 191 -2.70 58.84 13.79
C ALA A 191 -1.75 60.03 13.99
N GLU A 192 -0.43 59.79 14.01
CA GLU A 192 0.58 60.85 14.07
C GLU A 192 0.55 61.76 12.83
N ARG A 193 0.31 61.19 11.63
CA ARG A 193 0.15 61.99 10.41
C ARG A 193 -1.13 62.80 10.40
N ASP A 194 -2.24 62.22 10.84
CA ASP A 194 -3.54 62.92 10.90
C ASP A 194 -3.48 64.09 11.88
N ALA A 195 -2.82 63.92 13.04
CA ALA A 195 -2.57 65.02 13.98
C ALA A 195 -1.78 66.16 13.33
N LYS A 196 -0.72 65.84 12.59
CA LYS A 196 0.08 66.83 11.86
C LYS A 196 -0.70 67.53 10.74
N ILE A 197 -1.58 66.81 10.05
CA ILE A 197 -2.47 67.41 9.03
C ILE A 197 -3.39 68.43 9.71
N ALA A 198 -4.02 68.07 10.84
CA ALA A 198 -4.90 68.99 11.57
C ALA A 198 -4.17 70.24 12.08
N GLU A 199 -2.92 70.11 12.54
CA GLU A 199 -2.08 71.25 12.92
C GLU A 199 -1.81 72.17 11.72
N LEU A 200 -1.42 71.61 10.57
CA LEU A 200 -1.18 72.39 9.35
C LEU A 200 -2.46 73.05 8.81
N GLU A 201 -3.62 72.37 8.90
CA GLU A 201 -4.90 72.95 8.53
C GLU A 201 -5.25 74.15 9.41
N LYS A 202 -4.98 74.06 10.71
CA LYS A 202 -5.14 75.16 11.65
C LYS A 202 -4.20 76.33 11.34
N GLU A 203 -2.93 76.05 11.05
CA GLU A 203 -1.97 77.08 10.62
C GLU A 203 -2.39 77.76 9.32
N LEU A 204 -2.84 76.98 8.32
CA LEU A 204 -3.35 77.52 7.07
C LEU A 204 -4.60 78.36 7.27
N PHE A 205 -5.50 77.96 8.17
CA PHE A 205 -6.67 78.76 8.52
C PHE A 205 -6.26 80.10 9.16
N HIS A 206 -5.32 80.09 10.11
CA HIS A 206 -4.78 81.32 10.70
C HIS A 206 -4.12 82.22 9.67
N LEU A 207 -3.23 81.70 8.82
CA LEU A 207 -2.58 82.47 7.77
C LEU A 207 -3.59 83.03 6.76
N ARG A 208 -4.63 82.27 6.39
CA ARG A 208 -5.70 82.77 5.53
C ARG A 208 -6.45 83.92 6.19
N ASN A 209 -6.77 83.79 7.48
CA ASN A 209 -7.43 84.85 8.23
C ASN A 209 -6.54 86.10 8.34
N GLU A 210 -5.26 85.93 8.65
CA GLU A 210 -4.28 87.04 8.68
C GLU A 210 -4.20 87.75 7.33
N VAL A 211 -4.10 87.01 6.22
CA VAL A 211 -4.10 87.61 4.87
C VAL A 211 -5.41 88.32 4.56
N THR A 212 -6.56 87.78 4.96
CA THR A 212 -7.85 88.45 4.77
C THR A 212 -8.03 89.65 5.68
N GLU A 213 -7.49 89.63 6.90
CA GLU A 213 -7.48 90.74 7.85
C GLU A 213 -6.53 91.85 7.38
N GLU A 214 -5.36 91.52 6.82
CA GLU A 214 -4.48 92.49 6.17
C GLU A 214 -5.14 93.09 4.91
N ALA A 215 -5.80 92.27 4.09
CA ALA A 215 -6.53 92.76 2.91
C ALA A 215 -7.76 93.61 3.26
N THR A 216 -8.45 93.32 4.37
CA THR A 216 -9.57 94.13 4.85
C THR A 216 -9.10 95.35 5.66
N SER A 217 -7.94 95.29 6.34
CA SER A 217 -7.30 96.42 7.02
C SER A 217 -6.67 97.41 6.03
N GLU A 218 -6.14 96.98 4.88
CA GLU A 218 -5.77 97.89 3.78
C GLU A 218 -7.00 98.49 3.07
N GLN A 219 -8.17 97.87 3.23
CA GLN A 219 -9.44 98.34 2.69
C GLN A 219 -10.36 98.99 3.76
N ALA A 220 -9.85 99.26 4.96
CA ALA A 220 -10.56 99.89 6.09
C ALA A 220 -10.27 101.40 6.22
N GLU A 221 -10.02 102.09 5.10
CA GLU A 221 -10.07 103.56 5.02
C GLU A 221 -11.20 104.02 4.07
N ALA A 222 -12.38 103.38 4.18
CA ALA A 222 -13.63 103.88 3.62
C ALA A 222 -14.83 103.18 4.28
N GLU A 223 -15.36 103.77 5.34
CA GLU A 223 -16.71 103.49 5.88
C GLU A 223 -17.75 104.45 5.24
N PRO A 224 -19.08 104.24 5.38
CA PRO A 224 -19.82 103.06 5.87
C PRO A 224 -21.04 102.70 4.97
N GLU A 225 -21.72 101.57 5.24
CA GLU A 225 -23.19 101.49 5.44
C GLU A 225 -23.69 100.04 5.62
N GLU A 226 -24.46 99.81 6.70
CA GLU A 226 -25.34 98.63 6.87
C GLU A 226 -26.58 98.75 5.97
N PRO A 227 -27.31 97.65 5.65
CA PRO A 227 -28.36 97.19 6.58
C PRO A 227 -28.58 95.66 6.66
N LYS A 228 -29.11 95.27 7.82
CA LYS A 228 -29.80 94.01 8.21
C LYS A 228 -30.47 93.20 7.09
N VAL A 229 -30.37 91.86 7.16
CA VAL A 229 -31.50 90.93 6.90
C VAL A 229 -31.36 89.66 7.78
N ASP A 230 -32.43 89.38 8.54
CA ASP A 230 -32.71 88.12 9.26
C ASP A 230 -32.98 86.97 8.28
N VAL A 231 -32.41 85.77 8.48
CA VAL A 231 -33.07 84.50 8.12
C VAL A 231 -32.57 83.36 9.03
N ASP A 232 -33.52 82.77 9.75
CA ASP A 232 -33.44 81.48 10.44
C ASP A 232 -32.95 80.33 9.54
N ALA A 233 -32.14 79.43 10.09
CA ALA A 233 -32.10 78.04 9.63
C ALA A 233 -31.66 77.11 10.77
N ASP A 234 -32.67 76.48 11.37
CA ASP A 234 -32.63 75.19 12.04
C ASP A 234 -31.67 74.20 11.34
N ALA A 235 -30.81 73.54 12.12
CA ALA A 235 -30.41 72.16 11.88
C ALA A 235 -29.98 71.54 13.22
N ALA A 236 -30.99 70.92 13.85
CA ALA A 236 -30.98 69.82 14.79
C ALA A 236 -29.66 69.48 15.51
N ALA A 237 -29.73 69.61 16.83
CA ALA A 237 -29.00 68.75 17.74
C ALA A 237 -29.38 67.29 17.48
N ASP A 238 -28.38 66.43 17.32
CA ASP A 238 -28.49 65.02 17.68
C ASP A 238 -27.42 64.76 18.74
N ASP A 239 -27.91 64.59 19.97
CA ASP A 239 -27.29 63.80 21.03
C ASP A 239 -27.07 62.39 20.46
N ASP A 240 -25.82 61.93 20.37
CA ASP A 240 -25.55 60.50 20.31
C ASP A 240 -25.06 60.06 21.70
N GLU A 241 -26.01 59.42 22.39
CA GLU A 241 -25.86 58.72 23.65
C GLU A 241 -24.77 57.65 23.56
N ASP A 242 -24.07 57.49 24.68
CA ASP A 242 -23.28 56.31 25.02
C ASP A 242 -24.09 55.02 24.78
N ALA A 243 -23.74 54.27 23.74
CA ALA A 243 -24.16 52.90 23.55
C ALA A 243 -22.99 51.96 23.92
N GLU A 244 -22.95 51.53 25.19
CA GLU A 244 -22.42 50.22 25.55
C GLU A 244 -23.05 49.18 24.63
N LEU A 245 -22.24 48.40 23.91
CA LEU A 245 -22.70 47.17 23.30
C LEU A 245 -21.76 46.01 23.65
N ASP A 246 -22.42 45.06 24.28
CA ASP A 246 -21.97 43.83 24.89
C ASP A 246 -21.15 42.93 23.96
N VAL A 247 -20.17 42.27 24.59
CA VAL A 247 -19.39 41.18 24.04
C VAL A 247 -20.22 39.89 24.18
N ASP A 248 -21.06 39.60 23.18
CA ASP A 248 -21.71 38.29 23.07
C ASP A 248 -21.03 37.44 21.99
N GLU A 249 -20.25 36.48 22.50
CA GLU A 249 -20.33 35.05 22.17
C GLU A 249 -20.84 34.70 20.76
N PHE A 250 -19.91 34.50 19.82
CA PHE A 250 -20.17 33.72 18.61
C PHE A 250 -19.39 32.40 18.66
N GLU A 251 -20.08 31.39 19.16
CA GLU A 251 -19.77 29.98 19.03
C GLU A 251 -20.18 29.54 17.61
N GLU A 252 -19.23 29.54 16.66
CA GLU A 252 -19.49 29.01 15.31
C GLU A 252 -18.91 27.59 15.15
N LYS A 253 -19.87 26.70 14.99
CA LYS A 253 -19.82 25.26 14.83
C LYS A 253 -19.19 24.88 13.49
N LEU A 254 -17.92 24.47 13.47
CA LEU A 254 -17.31 23.88 12.29
C LEU A 254 -17.67 22.39 12.22
N ALA A 255 -18.52 22.08 11.25
CA ALA A 255 -18.90 20.75 10.83
C ALA A 255 -17.75 20.06 10.10
N ASP A 256 -17.80 18.72 10.20
CA ASP A 256 -16.92 17.75 9.56
C ASP A 256 -16.72 18.02 8.06
N ASP A 257 -15.47 18.13 7.63
CA ASP A 257 -15.04 17.80 6.27
C ASP A 257 -13.88 16.80 6.38
N ASP A 258 -14.22 15.53 6.19
CA ASP A 258 -13.31 14.43 5.95
C ASP A 258 -12.61 14.65 4.60
N GLU A 259 -11.42 15.26 4.61
CA GLU A 259 -10.51 15.22 3.46
C GLU A 259 -9.70 13.90 3.52
N GLU A 260 -10.10 12.94 2.69
CA GLU A 260 -9.32 11.76 2.33
C GLU A 260 -7.96 12.21 1.75
N VAL A 261 -6.88 11.99 2.51
CA VAL A 261 -5.51 12.14 2.00
C VAL A 261 -5.16 10.84 1.27
N GLU A 262 -5.17 10.87 -0.06
CA GLU A 262 -4.54 9.83 -0.88
C GLU A 262 -3.04 9.77 -0.58
N GLU A 263 -2.57 8.61 -0.11
CA GLU A 263 -1.14 8.31 0.04
C GLU A 263 -0.54 8.05 -1.35
N GLU A 264 0.35 8.94 -1.80
CA GLU A 264 1.22 8.68 -2.96
C GLU A 264 2.21 7.56 -2.60
N GLU A 265 2.10 6.43 -3.31
CA GLU A 265 3.07 5.32 -3.27
C GLU A 265 4.41 5.77 -3.88
N GLU A 266 5.42 6.02 -3.06
CA GLU A 266 6.81 6.06 -3.53
C GLU A 266 7.30 4.63 -3.82
N GLN A 267 7.56 4.37 -5.09
CA GLN A 267 8.29 3.19 -5.58
C GLN A 267 9.76 3.29 -5.18
N GLU A 268 10.20 2.46 -4.23
CA GLU A 268 11.61 2.09 -4.10
C GLU A 268 11.80 0.68 -4.70
N GLU A 269 12.39 0.63 -5.89
CA GLU A 269 12.94 -0.57 -6.50
C GLU A 269 14.23 -0.96 -5.75
N ASP A 270 14.15 -1.94 -4.84
CA ASP A 270 15.33 -2.67 -4.36
C ASP A 270 15.34 -4.09 -4.96
N ASP A 271 16.14 -4.22 -6.02
CA ASP A 271 16.59 -5.49 -6.59
C ASP A 271 17.39 -6.28 -5.54
N VAL A 272 16.75 -7.24 -4.88
CA VAL A 272 17.45 -8.32 -4.16
C VAL A 272 17.03 -9.66 -4.74
N PHE A 273 17.85 -10.13 -5.69
CA PHE A 273 17.88 -11.51 -6.15
C PHE A 273 18.23 -12.43 -4.96
N VAL A 274 17.24 -13.11 -4.37
CA VAL A 274 17.46 -14.26 -3.49
C VAL A 274 17.00 -15.53 -4.19
N VAL A 275 18.00 -16.35 -4.47
CA VAL A 275 18.04 -17.73 -4.95
C VAL A 275 16.76 -18.54 -4.70
N ASP A 276 16.25 -19.15 -5.78
CA ASP A 276 15.23 -20.19 -5.78
C ASP A 276 15.56 -21.32 -4.79
N ASP A 277 14.77 -21.44 -3.74
CA ASP A 277 14.67 -22.69 -2.98
C ASP A 277 13.91 -23.70 -3.85
N VAL A 278 14.67 -24.64 -4.42
CA VAL A 278 14.14 -25.81 -5.13
C VAL A 278 13.40 -26.69 -4.12
N ASP A 279 12.08 -26.65 -4.22
CA ASP A 279 11.17 -27.47 -3.42
C ASP A 279 11.22 -28.95 -3.88
N VAL A 280 12.11 -29.74 -3.27
CA VAL A 280 12.18 -31.20 -3.50
C VAL A 280 11.23 -31.89 -2.53
N SER A 281 9.94 -31.79 -2.80
CA SER A 281 8.91 -32.59 -2.12
C SER A 281 8.96 -34.05 -2.62
N VAL A 282 9.77 -34.87 -1.93
CA VAL A 282 9.70 -36.34 -2.02
C VAL A 282 8.45 -36.77 -1.24
N LEU A 283 7.35 -36.94 -1.96
CA LEU A 283 6.07 -37.37 -1.42
C LEU A 283 6.09 -38.90 -1.24
N HIS A 284 6.51 -39.38 -0.06
CA HIS A 284 6.24 -40.76 0.36
C HIS A 284 4.77 -40.86 0.73
N GLN A 285 4.02 -41.57 -0.10
CA GLN A 285 2.61 -41.85 0.10
C GLN A 285 2.49 -42.90 1.23
N SER A 286 2.16 -42.45 2.45
CA SER A 286 1.87 -43.33 3.58
C SER A 286 0.53 -44.03 3.38
N GLY A 287 0.56 -45.23 2.79
CA GLY A 287 -0.57 -46.16 2.81
C GLY A 287 -0.67 -46.81 4.19
N ALA A 288 -1.66 -46.38 4.99
CA ALA A 288 -2.01 -47.04 6.24
C ALA A 288 -2.81 -48.31 5.94
N GLU A 289 -2.15 -49.47 5.92
CA GLU A 289 -2.79 -50.76 6.16
C GLU A 289 -2.53 -51.18 7.60
N ILE A 290 -3.59 -51.19 8.40
CA ILE A 290 -3.62 -51.72 9.75
C ILE A 290 -3.51 -53.24 9.66
N VAL A 291 -2.34 -53.80 9.95
CA VAL A 291 -2.16 -55.23 10.20
C VAL A 291 -1.90 -55.42 11.70
N ASN A 292 -2.91 -55.91 12.39
CA ASN A 292 -2.80 -56.45 13.74
C ASN A 292 -1.81 -57.62 13.75
N LYS A 293 -0.80 -57.58 14.64
CA LYS A 293 -0.17 -58.80 15.15
C LYS A 293 0.57 -58.58 16.47
N ASP A 294 -0.14 -58.99 17.52
CA ASP A 294 0.29 -59.85 18.62
C ASP A 294 1.73 -59.78 19.14
N GLU A 295 1.77 -59.47 20.42
CA GLU A 295 2.84 -59.57 21.40
C GLU A 295 3.65 -60.87 21.32
N ALA A 296 4.98 -60.74 21.36
CA ALA A 296 5.87 -61.78 21.84
C ALA A 296 6.89 -61.15 22.79
N ASN A 297 6.60 -61.29 24.09
CA ASN A 297 7.49 -60.98 25.20
C ASN A 297 8.79 -61.79 25.12
N GLY A 298 9.91 -61.10 25.31
CA GLY A 298 11.22 -61.73 25.44
C GLY A 298 12.35 -60.71 25.56
N ALA A 299 12.33 -59.87 26.60
CA ALA A 299 13.44 -58.98 26.91
C ALA A 299 13.90 -59.22 28.35
N GLU A 300 15.11 -59.76 28.50
CA GLU A 300 15.87 -59.67 29.74
C GLU A 300 16.09 -58.18 30.07
N GLU A 301 15.41 -57.67 31.10
CA GLU A 301 15.51 -56.27 31.53
C GLU A 301 16.88 -56.00 32.17
N ARG A 302 17.86 -55.62 31.35
CA ARG A 302 19.12 -55.05 31.84
C ARG A 302 18.89 -53.58 32.15
N SER A 303 18.82 -53.25 33.44
CA SER A 303 18.73 -51.87 33.89
C SER A 303 20.13 -51.30 34.15
N VAL A 304 20.38 -50.11 33.61
CA VAL A 304 21.61 -49.35 33.82
C VAL A 304 21.27 -48.14 34.67
N SER A 305 21.89 -48.03 35.84
CA SER A 305 21.74 -46.87 36.71
C SER A 305 23.09 -46.19 36.94
N VAL A 306 23.06 -44.88 37.12
CA VAL A 306 24.24 -44.08 37.45
C VAL A 306 24.25 -43.90 38.97
N GLY A 307 25.29 -44.43 39.63
CA GLY A 307 25.49 -44.17 41.05
C GLY A 307 25.94 -42.73 41.29
N GLU A 308 25.75 -42.21 42.51
CA GLU A 308 26.05 -40.81 42.88
C GLU A 308 27.52 -40.39 42.67
N ASN A 309 28.43 -41.34 42.45
CA ASN A 309 29.83 -41.09 42.12
C ASN A 309 30.10 -41.05 40.59
N GLY A 310 29.06 -41.04 39.76
CA GLY A 310 29.15 -40.99 38.29
C GLY A 310 29.54 -42.31 37.62
N VAL A 311 29.62 -43.42 38.36
CA VAL A 311 29.95 -44.74 37.81
C VAL A 311 28.68 -45.47 37.40
N LEU A 312 28.64 -45.94 36.15
CA LEU A 312 27.56 -46.73 35.58
C LEU A 312 27.57 -48.14 36.16
N LYS A 313 26.46 -48.56 36.77
CA LYS A 313 26.28 -49.92 37.29
C LYS A 313 25.25 -50.64 36.43
N ILE A 314 25.68 -51.75 35.83
CA ILE A 314 24.83 -52.64 35.05
C ILE A 314 24.46 -53.81 35.95
N THR A 315 23.16 -54.00 36.19
CA THR A 315 22.63 -55.19 36.85
C THR A 315 21.95 -56.06 35.81
N VAL A 316 22.33 -57.34 35.82
CA VAL A 316 21.74 -58.42 35.00
C VAL A 316 20.84 -59.24 35.90
#